data_AF-A0A4Y2QIK0-F1
#
_entry.id   AF-A0A4Y2QIK0-F1
#
_cell.length_a   1.000
_cell.length_b   1.000
_cell.length_c   1.000
_cell.angle_alpha   90.00
_cell.angle_beta   90.00
_cell.angle_gamma   90.00
#
_symmetry.space_group_name_H-M   'P 1'
#
loop_
_entity.id
_entity.type
_entity.pdbx_description
1 polymer ?
#
loop_
_entity_poly.entity_id
_entity_poly.type
_entity_poly.pdbx_seq_one_letter_code
_entity_poly.pdbx_strand_id
1 'polypeptide(L)'
;MLSDVMLNEITVPTVPQKKFLSNPKKKDQLPFILLNKFASANITLKKADENANCFIMKTALAFAPTHMSVIVIGEDIDLLLFLIVICTIDNVYFLKPGKGKIAQKTFCPLIGIEKQSMPIFYSYMP
;
A
#
# COMPACT_ATOMS: atom_id res chain seq x y z
N MET A 1 14.75 29.35 -1.23
CA MET A 1 13.30 29.64 -1.23
C MET A 1 12.62 28.58 -2.09
N LEU A 2 11.97 27.56 -1.49
CA LEU A 2 11.09 26.64 -2.23
C LEU A 2 9.75 27.35 -2.36
N SER A 3 9.40 27.77 -3.57
CA SER A 3 8.20 28.54 -3.88
C SER A 3 6.93 27.84 -3.39
N ASP A 4 5.95 28.66 -2.99
CA ASP A 4 4.56 28.34 -2.63
C ASP A 4 3.76 27.74 -3.80
N VAL A 5 4.30 26.70 -4.45
CA VAL A 5 3.56 25.98 -5.49
C VAL A 5 2.42 25.24 -4.80
N MET A 6 1.15 25.47 -5.14
CA MET A 6 0.06 24.63 -4.66
C MET A 6 0.22 23.23 -5.26
N LEU A 7 0.11 22.17 -4.46
CA LEU A 7 0.06 20.82 -5.01
C LEU A 7 -1.26 20.64 -5.77
N ASN A 8 -1.17 20.30 -7.06
CA ASN A 8 -2.30 19.90 -7.88
C ASN A 8 -2.08 18.48 -8.43
N GLU A 9 -3.12 17.88 -9.01
CA GLU A 9 -3.08 16.48 -9.46
C GLU A 9 -2.04 16.18 -10.55
N ILE A 10 -1.59 17.21 -11.27
CA ILE A 10 -0.63 17.11 -12.37
C ILE A 10 0.80 17.52 -11.96
N THR A 11 1.01 17.91 -10.69
CA THR A 11 2.32 18.35 -10.21
C THR A 11 3.25 17.14 -10.09
N VAL A 12 4.27 17.08 -10.94
CA VAL A 12 5.34 16.08 -10.81
C VAL A 12 6.39 16.60 -9.81
N PRO A 13 6.68 15.87 -8.71
CA PRO A 13 7.71 16.30 -7.76
C PRO A 13 9.09 16.30 -8.42
N THR A 14 9.70 17.47 -8.54
CA THR A 14 11.05 17.61 -9.11
C THR A 14 12.17 17.46 -8.06
N VAL A 15 11.79 17.36 -6.78
CA VAL A 15 12.72 17.25 -5.64
C VAL A 15 12.58 15.89 -4.96
N PRO A 16 13.65 15.38 -4.31
CA PRO A 16 13.58 14.12 -3.56
C PRO A 16 12.50 14.14 -2.48
N GLN A 17 11.84 13.00 -2.25
CA GLN A 17 10.73 12.85 -1.29
C GLN A 17 11.04 13.42 0.10
N LYS A 18 12.23 13.14 0.66
CA LYS A 18 12.63 13.68 1.97
C LYS A 18 12.60 15.22 2.00
N LYS A 19 13.09 15.87 0.93
CA LYS A 19 13.11 17.33 0.80
C LYS A 19 11.73 17.91 0.48
N PHE A 20 10.89 17.13 -0.20
CA PHE A 20 9.50 17.50 -0.45
C PHE A 20 8.67 17.50 0.84
N LEU A 21 8.78 16.43 1.63
CA LEU A 21 8.04 16.24 2.88
C LEU A 21 8.60 17.04 4.06
N SER A 22 9.81 17.58 3.96
CA SER A 22 10.35 18.50 4.98
C SER A 22 9.67 19.87 4.97
N ASN A 23 8.93 20.22 3.91
CA ASN A 23 8.13 21.43 3.89
C ASN A 23 6.80 21.19 4.65
N PRO A 24 6.52 21.91 5.76
CA PRO A 24 5.33 21.68 6.57
C PRO A 24 4.03 21.90 5.78
N LYS A 25 3.97 22.94 4.93
CA LYS A 25 2.80 23.19 4.07
C LYS A 25 2.53 21.99 3.15
N LYS A 26 3.58 21.38 2.59
CA LYS A 26 3.47 20.20 1.71
C LYS A 26 3.11 18.94 2.49
N LYS A 27 3.68 18.79 3.68
CA LYS A 27 3.43 17.69 4.59
C LYS A 27 1.98 17.65 5.04
N ASP A 28 1.37 18.80 5.30
CA ASP A 28 -0.02 18.91 5.75
C ASP A 28 -1.01 18.88 4.57
N GLN A 29 -0.63 19.44 3.41
CA GLN A 29 -1.48 19.48 2.22
C GLN A 29 -1.59 18.11 1.52
N LEU A 30 -0.50 17.34 1.45
CA LEU A 30 -0.46 16.08 0.69
C LEU A 30 -1.50 15.04 1.20
N PRO A 31 -1.65 14.78 2.51
CA PRO A 31 -2.67 13.86 3.01
C PRO A 31 -4.09 14.26 2.60
N PHE A 32 -4.42 15.55 2.63
CA PHE A 32 -5.74 16.04 2.25
C PHE A 32 -6.03 15.85 0.76
N ILE A 33 -5.06 16.12 -0.11
CA ILE A 33 -5.19 15.89 -1.55
C ILE A 33 -5.39 14.40 -1.85
N LEU A 34 -4.59 13.54 -1.22
CA LEU A 34 -4.73 12.10 -1.37
C LEU A 34 -6.09 11.62 -0.88
N LEU A 35 -6.57 12.14 0.25
CA LEU A 35 -7.86 11.78 0.82
C LEU A 35 -9.00 12.09 -0.16
N ASN A 36 -9.02 13.30 -0.74
CA ASN A 36 -10.03 13.69 -1.71
C ASN A 36 -9.98 12.83 -2.97
N LYS A 37 -8.77 12.49 -3.45
CA LYS A 37 -8.60 11.68 -4.66
C LYS A 37 -9.01 10.22 -4.47
N PHE A 38 -8.75 9.65 -3.30
CA PHE A 38 -9.23 8.30 -2.98
C PHE A 38 -10.74 8.28 -2.75
N ALA A 39 -11.29 9.32 -2.11
CA ALA A 39 -12.74 9.46 -1.95
C ALA A 39 -13.45 9.59 -3.31
N SER A 40 -12.93 10.37 -4.26
CA SER A 40 -13.51 10.48 -5.61
C SER A 40 -13.40 9.19 -6.43
N ALA A 41 -12.44 8.32 -6.10
CA ALA A 41 -12.31 6.99 -6.67
C ALA A 41 -13.15 5.91 -5.95
N ASN A 42 -14.02 6.30 -5.00
CA ASN A 42 -14.83 5.40 -4.16
C ASN A 42 -13.99 4.39 -3.36
N ILE A 43 -12.76 4.74 -3.02
CA ILE A 43 -11.87 3.91 -2.19
C ILE A 43 -12.17 4.21 -0.72
N THR A 44 -12.46 3.17 0.06
CA THR A 44 -12.65 3.31 1.51
C THR A 44 -11.34 3.71 2.18
N LEU A 45 -11.39 4.79 2.96
CA LEU A 45 -10.23 5.35 3.66
C LEU A 45 -10.33 5.06 5.15
N LYS A 46 -9.20 4.63 5.72
CA LYS A 46 -9.02 4.46 7.15
C LYS A 46 -7.68 5.07 7.55
N LYS A 47 -7.68 5.91 8.59
CA LYS A 47 -6.46 6.52 9.13
C LYS A 47 -6.00 5.70 10.34
N ALA A 48 -4.70 5.46 10.43
CA ALA A 48 -4.09 4.89 11.62
C ALA A 48 -3.65 6.03 12.55
N ASP A 49 -4.02 5.93 13.83
CA ASP A 49 -3.68 6.95 14.83
C ASP A 49 -2.22 6.82 15.32
N GLU A 50 -1.66 5.61 15.31
CA GLU A 50 -0.32 5.33 15.80
C GLU A 50 0.54 4.65 14.74
N ASN A 51 0.34 3.35 14.51
CA ASN A 51 1.15 2.54 13.59
C ASN A 51 0.31 2.04 12.41
N ALA A 52 0.60 2.56 11.22
CA ALA A 52 -0.03 2.15 9.98
C ALA A 52 0.19 0.67 9.66
N ASN A 53 1.37 0.11 9.93
CA ASN A 53 1.68 -1.28 9.62
C ASN A 53 0.82 -2.25 10.44
N CYS A 54 0.71 -2.01 11.75
CA CYS A 54 -0.17 -2.78 12.64
C CYS A 54 -1.65 -2.64 12.25
N PHE A 55 -2.08 -1.43 11.89
CA PHE A 55 -3.45 -1.16 11.48
C PHE A 55 -3.83 -1.88 10.17
N ILE A 56 -2.94 -1.84 9.17
CA ILE A 56 -3.10 -2.55 7.89
C ILE A 56 -3.20 -4.05 8.14
N MET A 57 -2.33 -4.61 8.96
CA MET A 57 -2.32 -6.04 9.28
C MET A 57 -3.57 -6.50 10.01
N LYS A 58 -4.02 -5.76 11.03
CA LYS A 58 -5.28 -6.04 11.74
C LYS A 58 -6.48 -6.01 10.78
N THR A 59 -6.49 -5.05 9.86
CA THR A 59 -7.55 -4.93 8.85
C THR A 59 -7.53 -6.15 7.92
N ALA A 60 -6.36 -6.54 7.42
CA ALA A 60 -6.21 -7.70 6.54
C ALA A 60 -6.67 -8.99 7.22
N LEU A 61 -6.28 -9.21 8.48
CA LEU A 61 -6.69 -10.37 9.28
C LEU A 61 -8.21 -10.38 9.55
N ALA A 62 -8.84 -9.23 9.74
CA ALA A 62 -10.29 -9.15 9.93
C ALA A 62 -11.08 -9.51 8.66
N PHE A 63 -10.52 -9.24 7.47
CA PHE A 63 -11.12 -9.59 6.19
C PHE A 63 -10.85 -11.03 5.77
N ALA A 64 -9.76 -11.63 6.26
CA ALA A 64 -9.35 -12.98 5.88
C ALA A 64 -10.46 -14.05 6.02
N PRO A 65 -11.28 -14.12 7.09
CA PRO A 65 -12.33 -15.14 7.20
C PRO A 65 -13.50 -14.96 6.22
N THR A 66 -13.67 -13.77 5.64
CA THR A 66 -14.82 -13.42 4.80
C THR A 66 -14.47 -13.29 3.32
N HIS A 67 -13.19 -13.37 2.97
CA HIS A 67 -12.69 -13.13 1.62
C HIS A 67 -11.87 -14.33 1.16
N MET A 68 -12.01 -14.73 -0.12
CA MET A 68 -11.19 -15.80 -0.69
C MET A 68 -9.70 -15.45 -0.73
N SER A 69 -9.38 -14.15 -0.85
CA SER A 69 -8.01 -13.65 -0.83
C SER A 69 -7.98 -12.20 -0.35
N VAL A 70 -6.99 -11.86 0.46
CA VAL A 70 -6.70 -10.50 0.91
C VAL A 70 -5.30 -10.11 0.45
N ILE A 71 -5.15 -8.97 -0.22
CA ILE A 71 -3.86 -8.50 -0.73
C ILE A 71 -3.47 -7.22 0.01
N VAL A 72 -2.33 -7.27 0.69
CA VAL A 72 -1.69 -6.13 1.35
C VAL A 72 -0.65 -5.54 0.39
N ILE A 73 -0.83 -4.29 -0.02
CA ILE A 73 0.07 -3.62 -0.97
C ILE A 73 0.96 -2.64 -0.21
N GLY A 74 2.29 -2.73 -0.38
CA GLY A 74 3.22 -1.81 0.28
C GLY A 74 4.66 -1.96 -0.16
N GLU A 75 5.47 -0.91 0.00
CA GLU A 75 6.92 -0.99 -0.23
C GLU A 75 7.72 -1.42 1.02
N ASP A 76 7.13 -1.28 2.21
CA ASP A 76 7.79 -1.50 3.50
C ASP A 76 8.08 -2.99 3.74
N ILE A 77 9.33 -3.32 4.07
CA ILE A 77 9.76 -4.69 4.38
C ILE A 77 9.19 -5.13 5.73
N ASP A 78 8.94 -4.19 6.64
CA ASP A 78 8.37 -4.49 7.94
C ASP A 78 6.95 -5.07 7.78
N LEU A 79 6.18 -4.63 6.76
CA LEU A 79 4.87 -5.23 6.43
C LEU A 79 5.00 -6.71 6.04
N LEU A 80 6.03 -7.05 5.26
CA LEU A 80 6.29 -8.45 4.88
C LEU A 80 6.71 -9.28 6.09
N LEU A 81 7.59 -8.74 6.94
CA LEU A 81 7.99 -9.41 8.19
C LEU A 81 6.78 -9.63 9.11
N PHE A 82 5.94 -8.61 9.28
CA PHE A 82 4.71 -8.71 10.04
C PHE A 82 3.77 -9.78 9.47
N LEU A 83 3.63 -9.86 8.15
CA LEU A 83 2.83 -10.90 7.49
C LEU A 83 3.37 -12.31 7.79
N ILE A 84 4.68 -12.53 7.68
CA ILE A 84 5.30 -13.84 7.93
C ILE A 84 5.18 -14.25 9.41
N VAL A 85 5.39 -13.32 10.34
CA VAL A 85 5.44 -13.60 11.78
C VAL A 85 4.04 -13.74 12.39
N ILE A 86 3.07 -12.92 11.96
CA ILE A 86 1.74 -12.84 12.57
C ILE A 86 0.70 -13.63 11.79
N CYS A 87 0.82 -13.72 10.47
CA CYS A 87 -0.23 -14.29 9.64
C CYS A 87 -0.04 -15.79 9.48
N THR A 88 -0.79 -16.55 10.28
CA THR A 88 -0.96 -18.00 10.12
C THR A 88 -2.02 -18.36 9.08
N ILE A 89 -2.60 -17.35 8.43
CA ILE A 89 -3.71 -17.51 7.48
C ILE A 89 -3.16 -17.59 6.06
N ASP A 90 -3.62 -18.58 5.31
CA ASP A 90 -3.14 -18.94 3.97
C ASP A 90 -3.62 -18.01 2.86
N ASN A 91 -4.68 -17.24 3.09
CA ASN A 91 -5.33 -16.41 2.10
C ASN A 91 -4.97 -14.91 2.14
N VAL A 92 -3.96 -14.52 2.93
CA VAL A 92 -3.45 -13.13 2.98
C VAL A 92 -2.09 -13.05 2.28
N TYR A 93 -1.94 -12.14 1.32
CA TYR A 93 -0.75 -12.01 0.47
C TYR A 93 -0.14 -10.62 0.58
N PHE A 94 1.17 -10.49 0.43
CA PHE A 94 1.84 -9.20 0.32
C PHE A 94 2.26 -8.92 -1.12
N LEU A 95 1.84 -7.79 -1.67
CA LEU A 95 2.24 -7.30 -2.98
C LEU A 95 3.17 -6.10 -2.81
N LYS A 96 4.42 -6.27 -3.20
CA LYS A 96 5.38 -5.18 -3.35
C LYS A 96 5.22 -4.57 -4.75
N PRO A 97 4.77 -3.32 -4.88
CA PRO A 97 4.67 -2.66 -6.17
C PRO A 97 6.07 -2.48 -6.78
N GLY A 98 6.14 -2.54 -8.11
CA GLY A 98 7.37 -2.33 -8.85
C GLY A 98 7.92 -0.91 -8.69
N LYS A 99 9.24 -0.75 -8.84
CA LYS A 99 9.92 0.55 -8.74
C LYS A 99 10.91 0.72 -9.88
N GLY A 100 10.67 1.71 -10.74
CA GLY A 100 11.50 1.93 -11.93
C GLY A 100 11.47 0.71 -12.86
N LYS A 101 12.62 0.09 -13.11
CA LYS A 101 12.75 -1.12 -13.93
C LYS A 101 12.47 -2.43 -13.17
N ILE A 102 12.17 -2.35 -11.87
CA ILE A 102 11.90 -3.52 -11.04
C ILE A 102 10.43 -3.87 -11.14
N ALA A 103 10.13 -5.12 -11.54
CA ALA A 103 8.77 -5.63 -11.61
C ALA A 103 8.13 -5.78 -10.22
N GLN A 104 6.79 -5.78 -10.18
CA GLN A 104 6.04 -6.08 -8.96
C GLN A 104 6.28 -7.52 -8.50
N LYS A 105 6.24 -7.77 -7.18
CA LYS A 105 6.46 -9.09 -6.58
C LYS A 105 5.37 -9.40 -5.55
N THR A 106 4.88 -10.64 -5.57
CA THR A 106 3.88 -11.13 -4.61
C THR A 106 4.48 -12.19 -3.71
N PHE A 107 4.21 -12.11 -2.42
CA PHE A 107 4.71 -12.99 -1.38
C PHE A 107 3.56 -13.65 -0.63
N CYS A 108 3.72 -14.93 -0.31
CA CYS A 108 2.79 -15.71 0.50
C CYS A 108 3.37 -15.91 1.91
N PRO A 109 2.56 -15.90 2.98
CA PRO A 109 3.04 -16.10 4.35
C PRO A 109 3.57 -17.52 4.58
N LEU A 110 2.88 -18.52 4.01
CA LEU A 110 3.10 -19.95 4.29
C LEU A 110 4.42 -20.51 3.74
N ILE A 111 5.04 -19.84 2.79
CA ILE A 111 6.29 -20.27 2.20
C ILE A 111 7.00 -18.98 1.82
N GLY A 112 8.16 -18.68 2.41
CA GLY A 112 9.01 -17.51 2.10
C GLY A 112 9.59 -17.53 0.67
N ILE A 113 8.80 -18.01 -0.29
CA ILE A 113 9.13 -18.15 -1.70
C ILE A 113 8.49 -16.97 -2.44
N GLU A 114 9.35 -16.24 -3.14
CA GLU A 114 8.97 -15.32 -4.21
C GLU A 114 8.18 -16.11 -5.26
N LYS A 115 6.85 -15.96 -5.28
CA LYS A 115 6.07 -16.43 -6.42
C LYS A 115 6.27 -15.40 -7.53
N GLN A 116 7.16 -15.71 -8.47
CA GLN A 116 7.18 -15.00 -9.74
C GLN A 116 5.82 -15.17 -10.39
N SER A 117 5.08 -14.06 -10.49
CA SER A 117 3.83 -13.93 -11.21
C SER A 117 2.81 -15.03 -10.91
N MET A 118 2.05 -14.91 -9.81
CA MET A 118 0.76 -15.60 -9.76
C MET A 118 -0.09 -15.05 -10.91
N PRO A 119 -0.54 -15.87 -11.88
CA PRO A 119 -1.53 -15.44 -12.84
C PRO A 119 -2.75 -14.98 -12.05
N ILE A 120 -3.21 -13.76 -12.29
CA ILE A 120 -4.54 -13.37 -11.84
C ILE A 120 -5.50 -14.23 -12.66
N PHE A 121 -5.89 -15.39 -12.12
CA PHE A 121 -6.89 -16.24 -12.73
C PHE A 121 -8.24 -15.55 -12.53
N TYR A 122 -8.71 -14.84 -13.55
CA TYR A 122 -10.14 -14.66 -13.73
C TYR A 122 -10.72 -16.01 -14.17
N SER A 123 -11.15 -16.83 -13.21
CA SER A 123 -12.03 -17.96 -13.54
C SER A 123 -13.43 -17.40 -13.75
N TYR A 124 -13.79 -17.21 -15.02
CA TYR A 124 -15.18 -17.11 -15.44
C TYR A 124 -15.82 -18.49 -15.22
N MET A 125 -16.86 -18.58 -14.38
CA MET A 125 -17.74 -19.74 -14.39
C MET A 125 -18.98 -19.40 -15.23
N PRO A 126 -19.41 -20.30 -16.15
CA PRO A 126 -20.61 -20.12 -16.96
C PRO A 126 -21.90 -20.11 -16.12
#